data_AF-A0A9P5U5Y7-F1
#
_entry.id   AF-A0A9P5U5Y7-F1
#
_cell.length_a   1.000
_cell.length_b   1.000
_cell.length_c   1.000
_cell.angle_alpha   90.00
_cell.angle_beta   90.00
_cell.angle_gamma   90.00
#
_symmetry.space_group_name_H-M   'P 1'
#
loop_
_entity.id
_entity.type
_entity.pdbx_description
1 polymer ?
#
loop_
_entity_poly.entity_id
_entity_poly.type
_entity_poly.pdbx_seq_one_letter_code
_entity_poly.pdbx_strand_id
1 'polypeptide(L)'
;MGIDSESPVDEGHELEDEEEWRGVTGLGSNELEDLDLDYEKLVNTIEGEDENKFNAEVIDAPRYANPFQDNQTCHVFEEALARLNETGQVPLGYGLHPLEWDDDGYPSIGTIRVGRKGSKRLEIALPDSVWRPRSTRWVQGLYLMNQLLDQPL
;
A
#
# COMPACT_ATOMS: atom_id res chain seq x y z
N MET A 1 51.52 -41.62 -10.33
CA MET A 1 50.17 -41.68 -9.72
C MET A 1 49.80 -40.28 -9.30
N GLY A 2 49.17 -39.54 -10.20
CA GLY A 2 48.61 -38.22 -9.95
C GLY A 2 47.22 -38.26 -10.57
N ILE A 3 46.23 -38.18 -9.70
CA ILE A 3 44.80 -38.32 -9.93
C ILE A 3 44.28 -37.27 -10.91
N ASP A 4 43.60 -37.76 -11.96
CA ASP A 4 42.76 -36.98 -12.85
C ASP A 4 41.67 -36.27 -12.02
N SER A 5 41.56 -34.95 -12.19
CA SER A 5 40.47 -34.17 -11.61
C SER A 5 39.62 -33.69 -12.78
N GLU A 6 38.52 -34.41 -13.00
CA GLU A 6 37.46 -34.06 -13.95
C GLU A 6 36.90 -32.66 -13.64
N SER A 7 36.90 -31.80 -14.65
CA SER A 7 36.11 -30.57 -14.69
C SER A 7 34.63 -30.93 -14.81
N PRO A 8 33.71 -30.35 -14.00
CA PRO A 8 32.29 -30.48 -14.24
C PRO A 8 31.90 -29.67 -15.48
N VAL A 9 31.16 -30.33 -16.37
CA VAL A 9 30.55 -29.76 -17.56
C VAL A 9 29.48 -28.75 -17.12
N ASP A 10 29.64 -27.53 -17.60
CA ASP A 10 28.70 -26.41 -17.52
C ASP A 10 27.52 -26.70 -18.46
N GLU A 11 26.44 -27.26 -17.93
CA GLU A 11 25.16 -27.35 -18.63
C GLU A 11 24.40 -26.05 -18.43
N GLY A 12 24.34 -25.26 -19.50
CA GLY A 12 23.58 -24.03 -19.59
C GLY A 12 22.12 -24.24 -19.22
N HIS A 13 21.71 -23.60 -18.14
CA HIS A 13 20.31 -23.51 -17.74
C HIS A 13 19.67 -22.38 -18.56
N GLU A 14 18.96 -22.77 -19.61
CA GLU A 14 18.08 -21.89 -20.39
C GLU A 14 17.05 -21.23 -19.45
N LEU A 15 16.88 -19.92 -19.64
CA LEU A 15 15.79 -19.12 -19.09
C LEU A 15 14.49 -19.49 -19.81
N GLU A 16 13.35 -19.03 -19.26
CA GLU A 16 11.99 -19.08 -19.83
C GLU A 16 11.25 -20.39 -19.39
N ASP A 17 10.17 -20.43 -18.61
CA ASP A 17 9.07 -19.50 -18.37
C ASP A 17 8.20 -19.92 -17.16
N GLU A 18 7.36 -18.98 -16.71
CA GLU A 18 6.15 -19.19 -15.90
C GLU A 18 6.38 -19.50 -14.40
N GLU A 19 6.59 -18.44 -13.62
CA GLU A 19 6.04 -18.40 -12.25
C GLU A 19 4.51 -18.50 -12.35
N GLU A 20 4.06 -19.73 -12.51
CA GLU A 20 2.69 -20.18 -12.37
C GLU A 20 2.20 -19.66 -11.02
N TRP A 21 1.27 -18.71 -11.09
CA TRP A 21 0.53 -18.20 -9.96
C TRP A 21 0.11 -19.39 -9.07
N ARG A 22 0.78 -19.58 -7.93
CA ARG A 22 0.24 -20.41 -6.83
C ARG A 22 -0.91 -19.64 -6.18
N GLY A 23 -1.98 -19.47 -6.96
CA GLY A 23 -3.31 -19.38 -6.39
C GLY A 23 -3.51 -20.59 -5.49
N VAL A 24 -4.21 -20.41 -4.39
CA VAL A 24 -4.63 -21.50 -3.51
C VAL A 24 -5.44 -22.50 -4.34
N THR A 25 -4.77 -23.51 -4.90
CA THR A 25 -5.36 -24.72 -5.48
C THR A 25 -5.12 -25.87 -4.51
N GLY A 26 -5.51 -25.63 -3.25
CA GLY A 26 -5.61 -26.65 -2.22
C GLY A 26 -6.95 -27.38 -2.23
N LEU A 27 -7.73 -27.26 -3.31
CA LEU A 27 -8.93 -28.06 -3.55
C LEU A 27 -8.76 -28.65 -4.94
N GLY A 28 -8.54 -29.96 -4.98
CA GLY A 28 -8.47 -30.69 -6.24
C GLY A 28 -9.77 -30.46 -7.02
N SER A 29 -9.65 -30.34 -8.34
CA SER A 29 -10.77 -30.16 -9.26
C SER A 29 -11.87 -31.24 -9.15
N ASN A 30 -11.65 -32.32 -8.38
CA ASN A 30 -12.62 -33.38 -8.11
C ASN A 30 -13.36 -33.25 -6.76
N GLU A 31 -13.10 -32.22 -5.95
CA GLU A 31 -13.73 -32.05 -4.62
C GLU A 31 -14.73 -30.87 -4.59
N LEU A 32 -15.12 -30.36 -5.76
CA LEU A 32 -16.20 -29.39 -5.93
C LEU A 32 -17.51 -30.03 -6.39
N GLU A 33 -17.50 -31.32 -6.79
CA GLU A 33 -18.71 -31.99 -7.29
C GLU A 33 -19.71 -32.37 -6.19
N ASP A 34 -19.29 -32.41 -4.91
CA ASP A 34 -20.11 -32.87 -3.78
C ASP A 34 -20.55 -31.75 -2.82
N LEU A 35 -20.16 -30.50 -3.07
CA LEU A 35 -20.76 -29.39 -2.34
C LEU A 35 -22.04 -29.01 -3.06
N ASP A 36 -23.18 -29.38 -2.48
CA ASP A 36 -24.52 -28.86 -2.81
C ASP A 36 -24.57 -27.36 -2.44
N LEU A 37 -23.69 -26.58 -3.07
CA LEU A 37 -23.67 -25.14 -3.01
C LEU A 37 -24.86 -24.71 -3.82
N ASP A 38 -25.96 -24.45 -3.10
CA ASP A 38 -27.13 -23.79 -3.63
C ASP A 38 -26.71 -22.44 -4.21
N TYR A 39 -26.37 -22.48 -5.50
CA TYR A 39 -25.86 -21.37 -6.27
C TYR A 39 -26.89 -20.24 -6.30
N GLU A 40 -28.17 -20.60 -6.31
CA GLU A 40 -29.28 -19.65 -6.21
C GLU A 40 -29.30 -18.97 -4.85
N LYS A 41 -29.07 -19.68 -3.74
CA LYS A 41 -28.96 -19.06 -2.42
C LYS A 41 -27.74 -18.16 -2.29
N LEU A 42 -26.61 -18.50 -2.90
CA LEU A 42 -25.42 -17.63 -2.97
C LEU A 42 -25.72 -16.34 -3.75
N VAL A 43 -26.33 -16.47 -4.92
CA VAL A 43 -26.74 -15.34 -5.77
C VAL A 43 -27.75 -14.45 -5.02
N ASN A 44 -28.79 -15.03 -4.40
CA ASN A 44 -29.77 -14.30 -3.60
C ASN A 44 -29.15 -13.61 -2.36
N THR A 45 -28.09 -14.18 -1.77
CA THR A 45 -27.39 -13.58 -0.63
C THR A 45 -26.55 -12.37 -1.07
N ILE A 46 -25.91 -12.45 -2.24
CA ILE A 46 -25.14 -11.35 -2.83
C ILE A 46 -26.08 -10.22 -3.27
N GLU A 47 -27.19 -10.56 -3.94
CA GLU A 47 -28.20 -9.61 -4.39
C GLU A 47 -28.85 -8.87 -3.21
N GLY A 48 -29.20 -9.57 -2.12
CA GLY A 48 -29.86 -8.96 -0.97
C GLY A 48 -29.00 -8.01 -0.12
N GLU A 49 -27.67 -8.11 -0.18
CA GLU A 49 -26.77 -7.31 0.69
C GLU A 49 -26.25 -6.02 0.06
N ASP A 50 -26.34 -5.87 -1.28
CA ASP A 50 -25.59 -4.84 -2.00
C ASP A 50 -26.44 -3.75 -2.66
N GLU A 51 -27.76 -3.94 -2.82
CA GLU A 51 -28.65 -2.97 -3.48
C GLU A 51 -28.65 -1.57 -2.82
N ASN A 52 -28.32 -1.47 -1.52
CA ASN A 52 -28.28 -0.20 -0.79
C ASN A 52 -26.87 0.30 -0.42
N LYS A 53 -25.79 -0.43 -0.75
CA LYS A 53 -24.42 -0.01 -0.42
C LYS A 53 -23.77 0.85 -1.50
N PHE A 54 -24.24 0.77 -2.74
CA PHE A 54 -23.71 1.54 -3.87
C PHE A 54 -24.45 2.86 -4.13
N ASN A 55 -25.61 3.05 -3.51
CA ASN A 55 -26.40 4.29 -3.59
C ASN A 55 -25.99 5.29 -2.50
N ALA A 56 -24.69 5.53 -2.32
CA ALA A 56 -24.25 6.65 -1.51
C ALA A 56 -24.74 7.94 -2.19
N GLU A 57 -25.39 8.84 -1.44
CA GLU A 57 -25.72 10.17 -1.95
C GLU A 57 -24.45 10.80 -2.54
N VAL A 58 -24.57 11.39 -3.73
CA VAL A 58 -23.47 12.07 -4.39
C VAL A 58 -23.01 13.19 -3.46
N ILE A 59 -21.89 12.97 -2.78
CA ILE A 59 -21.25 14.00 -1.98
C ILE A 59 -20.66 14.97 -2.99
N ASP A 60 -21.12 16.23 -2.97
CA ASP A 60 -20.50 17.30 -3.75
C ASP A 60 -19.02 17.35 -3.39
N ALA A 61 -18.18 16.96 -4.36
CA ALA A 61 -16.75 17.04 -4.19
C ALA A 61 -16.39 18.49 -3.84
N PRO A 62 -15.52 18.72 -2.84
CA PRO A 62 -14.99 20.05 -2.57
C PRO A 62 -14.52 20.68 -3.88
N ARG A 63 -14.95 21.91 -4.15
CA ARG A 63 -14.53 22.64 -5.35
C ARG A 63 -13.00 22.62 -5.36
N TYR A 64 -12.43 22.06 -6.43
CA TYR A 64 -10.99 21.92 -6.61
C TYR A 64 -10.31 23.28 -6.39
N ALA A 65 -9.72 23.46 -5.21
CA ALA A 65 -8.94 24.63 -4.87
C ALA A 65 -7.49 24.16 -4.80
N ASN A 66 -6.69 24.66 -5.74
CA ASN A 66 -5.24 24.53 -5.64
C ASN A 66 -4.83 25.14 -4.29
N PRO A 67 -4.13 24.40 -3.41
CA PRO A 67 -3.69 24.95 -2.13
C PRO A 67 -2.70 26.12 -2.32
N PHE A 68 -2.03 26.21 -3.46
CA PHE A 68 -1.08 27.29 -3.76
C PHE A 68 -1.80 28.52 -4.33
N GLN A 69 -1.38 29.71 -3.86
CA GLN A 69 -1.94 30.99 -4.30
C GLN A 69 -1.65 31.30 -5.78
N ASP A 70 -0.53 30.79 -6.29
CA ASP A 70 -0.05 31.01 -7.64
C ASP A 70 0.86 29.86 -8.13
N ASN A 71 1.14 29.84 -9.44
CA ASN A 71 1.96 28.80 -10.08
C ASN A 71 3.44 28.87 -9.67
N GLN A 72 3.96 30.03 -9.29
CA GLN A 72 5.36 30.17 -8.85
C GLN A 72 5.54 29.47 -7.50
N THR A 73 4.61 29.67 -6.56
CA THR A 73 4.63 28.96 -5.27
C THR A 73 4.50 27.45 -5.46
N CYS A 74 3.66 26.99 -6.39
CA CYS A 74 3.57 25.57 -6.76
C CYS A 74 4.90 25.02 -7.29
N HIS A 75 5.58 25.76 -8.18
CA HIS A 75 6.90 25.36 -8.67
C HIS A 75 7.96 25.32 -7.58
N VAL A 76 7.96 26.30 -6.66
CA VAL A 76 8.86 26.30 -5.50
C VAL A 76 8.63 25.07 -4.63
N PHE A 77 7.37 24.69 -4.40
CA PHE A 77 7.03 23.46 -3.68
C PHE A 77 7.58 22.21 -4.39
N GLU A 78 7.34 22.08 -5.69
CA GLU A 78 7.80 20.93 -6.48
C GLU A 78 9.33 20.79 -6.45
N GLU A 79 10.07 21.89 -6.66
CA GLU A 79 11.53 21.89 -6.60
C GLU A 79 12.04 21.55 -5.20
N ALA A 80 11.45 22.15 -4.16
CA ALA A 80 11.86 21.89 -2.78
C ALA A 80 11.58 20.44 -2.38
N LEU A 81 10.43 19.89 -2.79
CA LEU A 81 10.06 18.50 -2.51
C LEU A 81 10.98 17.53 -3.24
N ALA A 82 11.36 17.80 -4.50
CA ALA A 82 12.32 16.98 -5.22
C ALA A 82 13.67 16.92 -4.49
N ARG A 83 14.21 18.07 -4.06
CA ARG A 83 15.46 18.12 -3.29
C ARG A 83 15.35 17.41 -1.94
N LEU A 84 14.24 17.58 -1.23
CA LEU A 84 14.03 16.95 0.07
C LEU A 84 13.91 15.43 -0.06
N ASN A 85 13.21 14.94 -1.09
CA ASN A 85 13.10 13.52 -1.42
C ASN A 85 14.48 12.87 -1.66
N GLU A 86 15.39 13.57 -2.36
CA GLU A 86 16.75 13.08 -2.61
C GLU A 86 17.56 12.90 -1.32
N THR A 87 17.36 13.77 -0.34
CA THR A 87 18.07 13.68 0.94
C THR A 87 17.52 12.60 1.88
N GLY A 88 16.26 12.17 1.68
CA GLY A 88 15.58 11.23 2.57
C GLY A 88 15.34 11.76 4.00
N GLN A 89 15.51 13.06 4.23
CA GLN A 89 15.32 13.66 5.56
C GLN A 89 13.86 13.63 5.97
N VAL A 90 13.58 13.16 7.19
CA VAL A 90 12.22 13.09 7.74
C VAL A 90 12.02 14.27 8.71
N PRO A 91 11.05 15.16 8.46
CA PRO A 91 10.67 16.20 9.42
C PRO A 91 10.17 15.62 10.75
N LEU A 92 10.46 16.32 11.85
CA LEU A 92 9.88 16.05 13.17
C LEU A 92 8.44 16.58 13.25
N GLY A 93 7.64 15.99 14.12
CA GLY A 93 6.24 16.33 14.40
C GLY A 93 5.20 15.47 13.66
N TYR A 94 5.63 14.43 12.95
CA TYR A 94 4.76 13.65 12.05
C TYR A 94 4.68 12.15 12.38
N GLY A 95 5.32 11.71 13.47
CA GLY A 95 5.30 10.31 13.92
C GLY A 95 6.09 9.36 13.03
N LEU A 96 7.02 9.88 12.23
CA LEU A 96 7.80 9.12 11.26
C LEU A 96 9.31 9.23 11.49
N HIS A 97 9.73 10.20 12.29
CA HIS A 97 11.13 10.33 12.61
C HIS A 97 11.49 9.29 13.68
N PRO A 98 12.63 8.58 13.58
CA PRO A 98 13.01 7.55 14.56
C PRO A 98 13.10 8.03 16.01
N LEU A 99 13.27 9.34 16.24
CA LEU A 99 13.26 9.94 17.58
C LEU A 99 11.84 10.07 18.18
N GLU A 100 10.80 9.92 17.36
CA GLU A 100 9.40 9.98 17.77
C GLU A 100 8.83 8.59 18.06
N TRP A 101 9.58 7.55 17.73
CA TRP A 101 9.20 6.18 18.00
C TRP A 101 9.63 5.81 19.41
N ASP A 102 8.77 5.03 20.07
CA ASP A 102 9.17 4.30 21.26
C ASP A 102 10.14 3.17 20.88
N ASP A 103 10.45 2.28 21.82
CA ASP A 103 11.43 1.19 21.64
C ASP A 103 11.06 0.19 20.52
N ASP A 104 9.83 0.21 20.03
CA ASP A 104 9.27 -0.75 19.05
C ASP A 104 9.55 -0.38 17.57
N GLY A 105 10.10 0.80 17.29
CA GLY A 105 10.49 1.21 15.93
C GLY A 105 9.32 1.55 14.98
N TYR A 106 9.51 1.33 13.67
CA TYR A 106 8.48 1.62 12.66
C TYR A 106 7.33 0.59 12.74
N PRO A 107 6.06 1.01 12.69
CA PRO A 107 4.93 0.09 12.82
C PRO A 107 4.83 -0.89 11.65
N SER A 108 4.94 -2.18 11.97
CA SER A 108 4.83 -3.29 11.00
C SER A 108 3.40 -3.81 10.81
N ILE A 109 2.46 -3.38 11.68
CA ILE A 109 1.04 -3.78 11.64
C ILE A 109 0.17 -2.54 11.83
N GLY A 110 -0.84 -2.39 10.98
CA GLY A 110 -1.91 -1.40 11.13
C GLY A 110 -3.23 -2.08 11.48
N THR A 111 -4.11 -1.39 12.21
CA THR A 111 -5.44 -1.92 12.53
C THR A 111 -6.53 -1.02 11.97
N ILE A 112 -7.36 -1.58 11.08
CA ILE A 112 -8.53 -0.90 10.52
C ILE A 112 -9.78 -1.40 11.23
N ARG A 113 -10.65 -0.49 11.66
CA ARG A 113 -11.97 -0.85 12.20
C ARG A 113 -12.94 -1.10 11.05
N VAL A 114 -13.57 -2.27 11.03
CA VAL A 114 -14.47 -2.69 9.95
C VAL A 114 -15.88 -2.99 10.47
N GLY A 115 -16.87 -2.84 9.57
CA GLY A 115 -18.30 -3.02 9.83
C GLY A 115 -19.05 -1.74 10.22
N ARG A 116 -20.39 -1.77 10.16
CA ARG A 116 -21.30 -0.61 10.35
C ARG A 116 -21.11 0.17 11.67
N LYS A 117 -20.46 -0.42 12.68
CA LYS A 117 -20.16 0.24 13.97
C LYS A 117 -18.67 0.15 14.36
N GLY A 118 -17.79 -0.23 13.44
CA GLY A 118 -16.37 -0.47 13.73
C GLY A 118 -16.13 -1.56 14.77
N SER A 119 -17.05 -2.52 14.88
CA SER A 119 -17.04 -3.56 15.92
C SER A 119 -16.00 -4.64 15.66
N LYS A 120 -15.56 -4.80 14.41
CA LYS A 120 -14.51 -5.74 14.03
C LYS A 120 -13.21 -4.98 13.77
N ARG A 121 -12.08 -5.62 14.04
CA ARG A 121 -10.74 -5.09 13.74
C ARG A 121 -10.09 -5.99 12.70
N LEU A 122 -9.53 -5.37 11.67
CA LEU A 122 -8.74 -6.02 10.66
C LEU A 122 -7.29 -5.57 10.84
N GLU A 123 -6.40 -6.52 11.06
CA GLU A 123 -4.97 -6.26 11.08
C GLU A 123 -4.44 -6.35 9.66
N ILE A 124 -3.65 -5.35 9.28
CA ILE A 124 -2.98 -5.28 7.99
C ILE A 124 -1.47 -5.25 8.22
N ALA A 125 -0.73 -6.04 7.46
CA ALA A 125 0.71 -5.93 7.46
C ALA A 125 1.12 -4.60 6.81
N LEU A 126 2.07 -3.91 7.41
CA LEU A 126 2.70 -2.70 6.90
C LEU A 126 4.19 -2.97 6.63
N PRO A 127 4.56 -3.66 5.54
CA PRO A 127 5.96 -3.89 5.22
C PRO A 127 6.73 -2.57 5.08
N ASP A 128 7.81 -2.44 5.85
CA ASP A 128 8.68 -1.26 5.86
C ASP A 128 9.17 -0.89 4.46
N SER A 129 9.53 -1.88 3.65
CA SER A 129 10.04 -1.68 2.28
C SER A 129 9.06 -0.93 1.38
N VAL A 130 7.76 -1.02 1.66
CA VAL A 130 6.69 -0.37 0.88
C VAL A 130 6.21 0.90 1.57
N TRP A 131 5.86 0.80 2.86
CA TRP A 131 5.17 1.87 3.56
C TRP A 131 6.09 2.95 4.07
N ARG A 132 7.32 2.62 4.49
CA ARG A 132 8.23 3.62 5.04
C ARG A 132 8.64 4.66 3.98
N PRO A 133 9.08 4.29 2.76
CA PRO A 133 9.39 5.27 1.72
C PRO A 133 8.18 6.13 1.31
N ARG A 134 6.98 5.54 1.27
CA ARG A 134 5.74 6.26 0.93
C ARG A 134 5.38 7.28 2.00
N SER A 135 5.42 6.88 3.27
CA SER A 135 5.13 7.74 4.40
C SER A 135 6.15 8.88 4.48
N THR A 136 7.43 8.61 4.21
CA THR A 136 8.48 9.64 4.16
C THR A 136 8.14 10.72 3.15
N ARG A 137 7.85 10.34 1.90
CA ARG A 137 7.47 11.29 0.84
C ARG A 137 6.23 12.10 1.20
N TRP A 138 5.24 11.43 1.79
CA TRP A 138 4.01 12.07 2.22
C TRP A 138 4.25 13.13 3.30
N VAL A 139 5.01 12.79 4.35
CA VAL A 139 5.37 13.72 5.43
C VAL A 139 6.23 14.87 4.91
N GLN A 140 7.20 14.61 4.04
CA GLN A 140 8.03 15.64 3.42
C GLN A 140 7.18 16.65 2.64
N GLY A 141 6.22 16.17 1.84
CA GLY A 141 5.27 17.02 1.13
C GLY A 141 4.40 17.83 2.09
N LEU A 142 3.83 17.19 3.10
CA LEU A 142 2.96 17.87 4.07
C LEU A 142 3.72 18.96 4.85
N TYR A 143 4.94 18.67 5.28
CA TYR A 143 5.82 19.63 5.94
C TYR A 143 6.09 20.87 5.07
N LEU A 144 6.51 20.67 3.82
CA LEU A 144 6.79 21.78 2.91
C LEU A 144 5.52 22.58 2.60
N MET A 145 4.38 21.91 2.43
CA MET A 145 3.11 22.58 2.20
C MET A 145 2.75 23.48 3.39
N ASN A 146 2.83 22.97 4.62
CA ASN A 146 2.56 23.78 5.83
C ASN A 146 3.54 24.97 5.92
N GLN A 147 4.83 24.76 5.65
CA GLN A 147 5.81 25.85 5.67
C GLN A 147 5.55 26.93 4.63
N LEU A 148 5.02 26.57 3.45
CA LEU A 148 4.72 27.53 2.38
C LEU A 148 3.37 28.23 2.57
N LEU A 149 2.38 27.55 3.14
CA LEU A 149 1.03 28.09 3.33
C LEU A 149 0.89 28.90 4.63
N ASP A 150 1.65 28.57 5.68
CA ASP A 150 1.58 29.25 6.99
C ASP A 150 2.46 30.51 7.07
N GLN A 151 3.21 30.85 6.02
CA GLN A 151 3.99 32.08 5.98
C GLN A 151 3.10 33.29 5.62
N PRO A 152 2.98 34.31 6.48
CA PRO A 152 2.44 35.59 6.05
C PRO A 152 3.44 36.25 5.07
N LEU A 153 2.94 36.67 3.91
CA LEU A 153 3.69 37.48 2.94
C LEU A 153 4.14 38.82 3.55
#